data_AF-A0A967PFU5-F1
#
_entry.id   AF-A0A967PFU5-F1
#
_cell.length_a   1.000
_cell.length_b   1.000
_cell.length_c   1.000
_cell.angle_alpha   90.00
_cell.angle_beta   90.00
_cell.angle_gamma   90.00
#
_symmetry.space_group_name_H-M   'P 1'
#
loop_
_entity.id
_entity.type
_entity.pdbx_description
1 polymer ?
#
loop_
_entity_poly.entity_id
_entity_poly.type
_entity_poly.pdbx_seq_one_letter_code
_entity_poly.pdbx_strand_id
1 'polypeptide(L)' 'QLATPNNGPGGLHQSRIREPAIDGLDGTNLSVLGFGQDAGGELYLLANTTGVPFGDTGVVQRITFDH' A
#
# COMPACT_ATOMS: atom_id res chain seq x y z
N GLN A 1 -29.39 -13.99 -22.58
CA GLN A 1 -28.53 -12.97 -23.20
C GLN A 1 -27.84 -12.22 -22.06
N LEU A 2 -26.58 -12.54 -21.80
CA LEU A 2 -25.74 -11.94 -20.75
C LEU A 2 -24.50 -11.37 -21.46
N ALA A 3 -24.13 -10.13 -21.16
CA ALA A 3 -23.15 -9.35 -21.92
C ALA A 3 -21.75 -10.00 -21.93
N THR A 4 -21.16 -10.14 -23.12
CA THR A 4 -19.73 -10.40 -23.28
C THR A 4 -18.95 -9.11 -22.98
N PRO A 5 -17.89 -9.13 -22.15
CA PRO A 5 -17.05 -7.95 -21.97
C PRO A 5 -16.33 -7.62 -23.28
N ASN A 6 -16.47 -6.37 -23.73
CA ASN A 6 -15.72 -5.83 -24.88
C ASN A 6 -14.25 -5.68 -24.50
N ASN A 7 -13.44 -6.70 -24.81
CA ASN A 7 -11.99 -6.57 -24.82
C ASN A 7 -11.52 -6.68 -26.27
N GLY A 8 -11.17 -5.53 -26.87
CA GLY A 8 -10.37 -5.51 -28.10
C GLY A 8 -8.99 -6.15 -27.88
N PRO A 9 -8.16 -6.28 -28.92
CA PRO A 9 -6.86 -6.95 -28.84
C PRO A 9 -5.83 -6.05 -28.14
N GLY A 10 -6.01 -5.82 -26.86
CA GLY A 10 -5.02 -5.26 -25.95
C GLY A 10 -4.76 -6.30 -24.88
N GLY A 11 -3.59 -6.95 -24.93
CA GLY A 11 -3.19 -7.93 -23.93
C GLY A 11 -3.38 -7.35 -22.53
N LEU A 12 -4.12 -8.07 -21.69
CA LEU A 12 -4.26 -7.71 -20.28
C LEU A 12 -2.86 -7.73 -19.68
N HIS A 13 -2.28 -6.56 -19.40
CA HIS A 13 -1.13 -6.46 -18.52
C HIS A 13 -1.57 -7.11 -17.21
N GLN A 14 -1.06 -8.30 -16.92
CA GLN A 14 -1.36 -9.02 -15.69
C GLN A 14 -0.86 -8.18 -14.53
N SER A 15 -1.76 -7.37 -13.96
CA SER A 15 -1.45 -6.54 -12.80
C SER A 15 -1.34 -7.48 -11.61
N ARG A 16 -0.11 -7.84 -11.24
CA ARG A 16 0.17 -8.65 -10.06
C ARG A 16 0.09 -7.76 -8.83
N ILE A 17 -0.91 -8.00 -7.98
CA ILE A 17 -0.94 -7.42 -6.63
C ILE A 17 0.23 -8.03 -5.84
N ARG A 18 1.04 -7.18 -5.22
CA ARG A 18 2.10 -7.59 -4.28
C ARG A 18 1.61 -7.32 -2.86
N GLU A 19 1.97 -8.20 -1.95
CA GLU A 19 1.69 -8.07 -0.52
C GLU A 19 2.96 -7.55 0.14
N PRO A 20 3.05 -6.25 0.48
CA PRO A 20 4.22 -5.72 1.14
C PRO A 20 4.20 -5.99 2.64
N ALA A 21 5.40 -6.16 3.20
CA ALA A 21 5.64 -6.01 4.61
C ALA A 21 5.85 -4.52 4.94
N ILE A 22 5.62 -4.17 6.21
CA ILE A 22 6.00 -2.87 6.72
C ILE A 22 6.97 -3.13 7.85
N ASP A 23 8.17 -2.54 7.75
CA ASP A 23 9.23 -2.80 8.72
C ASP A 23 8.76 -2.41 10.13
N GLY A 24 8.96 -3.29 11.12
CA GLY A 24 8.67 -3.01 12.54
C GLY A 24 7.20 -3.08 12.97
N LEU A 25 6.32 -3.71 12.19
CA LEU A 25 4.87 -3.80 12.44
C LEU A 25 4.37 -5.14 12.97
N ASP A 26 5.08 -5.68 13.97
CA ASP A 26 4.58 -6.82 14.71
C ASP A 26 3.50 -6.36 15.71
N GLY A 27 2.22 -6.53 15.33
CA GLY A 27 1.08 -6.42 16.25
C GLY A 27 0.52 -5.01 16.52
N THR A 28 0.74 -4.03 15.63
CA THR A 28 0.25 -2.66 15.81
C THR A 28 -1.02 -2.34 15.00
N ASN A 29 -2.03 -1.77 15.65
CA ASN A 29 -3.22 -1.21 14.98
C ASN A 29 -2.88 0.17 14.42
N LEU A 30 -2.67 0.29 13.12
CA LEU A 30 -2.38 1.58 12.48
C LEU A 30 -3.63 2.24 11.90
N SER A 31 -3.67 3.56 11.99
CA SER A 31 -4.51 4.38 11.10
C SER A 31 -3.65 4.91 9.95
N VAL A 32 -3.98 4.51 8.72
CA VAL A 32 -3.25 4.97 7.52
C VAL A 32 -3.69 6.36 7.13
N LEU A 33 -2.73 7.27 6.98
CA LEU A 33 -2.96 8.67 6.62
C LEU A 33 -2.54 8.97 5.17
N GLY A 34 -1.57 8.23 4.63
CA GLY A 34 -1.15 8.40 3.24
C GLY A 34 0.09 7.59 2.87
N PHE A 35 0.48 7.73 1.61
CA PHE A 35 1.67 7.08 1.04
C PHE A 35 2.59 8.13 0.40
N GLY A 36 3.87 7.83 0.39
CA GLY A 36 4.89 8.62 -0.30
C GLY A 36 5.87 7.72 -1.05
N GLN A 37 6.48 8.27 -2.09
CA GLN A 37 7.60 7.64 -2.79
C GLN A 37 8.74 8.65 -2.86
N ASP A 38 9.97 8.21 -2.60
CA ASP A 38 11.13 9.06 -2.80
C ASP A 38 11.63 9.05 -4.27
N ALA A 39 12.71 9.77 -4.55
CA ALA A 39 13.29 9.82 -5.89
C ALA A 39 13.94 8.50 -6.34
N GLY A 40 14.26 7.59 -5.42
CA GLY A 40 14.81 6.26 -5.69
C GLY A 40 13.74 5.21 -5.92
N GLY A 41 12.48 5.55 -5.66
CA GLY A 41 11.34 4.66 -5.80
C GLY A 41 10.96 3.90 -4.53
N GLU A 42 11.65 4.15 -3.41
CA GLU A 42 11.29 3.56 -2.11
C GLU A 42 9.92 4.08 -1.66
N LEU A 43 9.09 3.18 -1.13
CA LEU A 43 7.73 3.48 -0.71
C LEU A 43 7.65 3.63 0.81
N TYR A 44 6.84 4.61 1.23
CA TYR A 44 6.63 4.94 2.63
C TYR A 44 5.15 5.05 2.96
N LEU A 45 4.82 4.66 4.19
CA LEU A 45 3.50 4.79 4.80
C LEU A 45 3.54 5.89 5.86
N LEU A 46 2.66 6.88 5.76
CA LEU A 46 2.34 7.81 6.85
C LEU A 46 1.18 7.22 7.66
N ALA A 47 1.36 7.02 8.95
CA ALA A 47 0.36 6.40 9.83
C ALA A 47 0.37 6.97 11.25
N ASN A 48 -0.67 6.65 12.00
CA ASN A 48 -0.73 6.85 13.45
C ASN A 48 -0.76 5.50 14.17
N THR A 49 0.07 5.35 15.21
CA THR A 49 0.26 4.07 15.93
C THR A 49 -0.85 3.71 16.92
N THR A 50 -1.76 4.63 17.22
CA THR A 50 -2.88 4.38 18.17
C THR A 50 -4.10 3.74 17.50
N GLY A 51 -4.11 3.64 16.16
CA GLY A 51 -5.29 3.23 15.39
C GLY A 51 -6.32 4.35 15.19
N VAL A 52 -6.13 5.52 15.80
CA VAL A 52 -6.94 6.72 15.60
C VAL A 52 -6.21 7.67 14.62
N PRO A 53 -6.89 8.30 13.64
CA PRO A 53 -6.21 9.11 12.62
C PRO A 53 -5.70 10.48 13.11
N PHE A 54 -5.88 10.81 14.39
CA PHE A 54 -5.55 12.12 14.97
C PHE A 54 -4.58 11.98 16.15
N GLY A 55 -3.96 13.10 16.54
CA GLY A 55 -2.98 13.16 17.62
C GLY A 55 -1.54 13.13 17.11
N ASP A 56 -0.60 13.04 18.05
CA ASP A 56 0.81 13.40 17.80
C ASP A 56 1.74 12.18 17.69
N THR A 57 1.17 10.97 17.62
CA THR A 57 1.87 9.69 17.50
C THR A 57 2.05 9.24 16.05
N GLY A 58 2.27 10.20 15.16
CA GLY A 58 2.50 9.98 13.74
C GLY A 58 3.84 9.28 13.49
N VAL A 59 3.86 8.35 12.55
CA VAL A 59 5.07 7.62 12.12
C VAL A 59 5.15 7.57 10.59
N VAL A 60 6.38 7.49 10.08
CA VAL A 60 6.67 7.20 8.68
C VAL A 60 7.43 5.89 8.63
N GLN A 61 6.82 4.86 8.03
CA GLN A 61 7.41 3.53 7.92
C GLN A 61 7.74 3.19 6.48
N ARG A 62 8.86 2.51 6.27
CA ARG A 62 9.21 1.98 4.95
C ARG A 62 8.36 0.75 4.64
N ILE A 63 7.87 0.70 3.41
CA ILE A 63 7.18 -0.44 2.83
C ILE A 63 8.23 -1.30 2.13
N THR A 64 8.35 -2.55 2.58
CA THR A 64 9.25 -3.53 1.99
C THR A 64 8.44 -4.59 1.27
N PHE A 65 9.03 -5.23 0.27
CA PHE A 65 8.40 -6.35 -0.39
C PHE A 65 9.31 -7.55 -0.24
N ASP A 66 8.73 -8.65 0.25
CA ASP A 66 9.43 -9.92 0.24
C ASP A 66 9.76 -10.33 -1.21
N HIS A 67 10.92 -10.97 -1.37
CA HIS A 67 11.41 -11.48 -2.64
C HIS A 67 10.64 -12.72 -3.09
#